data_AF-A0A1W1XMB2-F1
#
_entry.id   AF-A0A1W1XMB2-F1
#
_cell.length_a   1.000
_cell.length_b   1.000
_cell.length_c   1.000
_cell.angle_alpha   90.00
_cell.angle_beta   90.00
_cell.angle_gamma   90.00
#
_symmetry.space_group_name_H-M   'P 1'
#
loop_
_entity.id
_entity.type
_entity.pdbx_description
1 polymer ?
#
loop_
_entity_poly.entity_id
_entity_poly.type
_entity_poly.pdbx_seq_one_letter_code
_entity_poly.pdbx_strand_id
1 'polypeptide(L)'
;MSRSLRWTFFVLMSLALGFGFLDRWWAGGTAPMPLERLHIFLFNLCAGGTILVYHSEGRDRLTWRGTVFLVMSMAYALAAFFSLYALCVPLAWALSALVETLRWRVFGVFPRDFFDLRVRVARKFHQASLLCLSIGLFLSGVVILNNHFFHWVHWPRLELRSFFLGFSFPLSLITMSVMFRLIREQFPSAVRVLKNVAFWTVNLGVILFFVFIIFDYFGLQLVVSSVLTLCVLLIFGLYTRLGLPEQQKNFLTSGICFLLFTAVTGIAYIALHYAGRYDPETGAFLLRLHALVSLYGWNLSGLTVLCRYHDFPIRLHSRRLIAGHWLTVAVAAPLGYTVPMAAPVAWIGFVAVLYAIFFSEPGAGRYDDPVAA
;
A
#
# COMPACT_ATOMS: atom_id res chain seq x y z
N MET A 1 -15.76 8.09 -10.46
CA MET A 1 -14.43 8.56 -10.93
C MET A 1 -14.47 8.96 -12.41
N SER A 2 -13.92 10.12 -12.77
CA SER A 2 -13.88 10.61 -14.16
C SER A 2 -12.96 9.77 -15.07
N ARG A 3 -13.23 9.77 -16.39
CA ARG A 3 -12.41 9.04 -17.37
C ARG A 3 -10.96 9.54 -17.43
N SER A 4 -10.76 10.84 -17.27
CA SER A 4 -9.41 11.44 -17.21
C SER A 4 -8.61 10.90 -16.02
N LEU A 5 -9.22 10.86 -14.82
CA LEU A 5 -8.53 10.38 -13.61
C LEU A 5 -8.20 8.88 -13.68
N ARG A 6 -9.05 8.07 -14.33
CA ARG A 6 -8.76 6.65 -14.64
C ARG A 6 -7.50 6.51 -15.49
N TRP A 7 -7.37 7.30 -16.55
CA TRP A 7 -6.17 7.31 -17.38
C TRP A 7 -4.93 7.77 -16.60
N THR A 8 -5.06 8.80 -15.76
CA THR A 8 -3.96 9.26 -14.92
C THR A 8 -3.44 8.13 -14.02
N PHE A 9 -4.29 7.47 -13.24
CA PHE A 9 -3.84 6.37 -12.37
C PHE A 9 -3.32 5.16 -13.17
N PHE A 10 -3.96 4.82 -14.28
CA PHE A 10 -3.50 3.76 -15.17
C PHE A 10 -2.07 4.02 -15.66
N VAL A 11 -1.78 5.24 -16.15
CA VAL A 11 -0.44 5.62 -16.62
C VAL A 11 0.56 5.61 -15.48
N LEU A 12 0.24 6.22 -14.33
CA LEU A 12 1.15 6.29 -13.19
C LEU A 12 1.53 4.90 -12.66
N MET A 13 0.54 4.02 -12.47
CA MET A 13 0.79 2.66 -11.97
C MET A 13 1.55 1.82 -13.00
N SER A 14 1.23 1.95 -14.29
CA SER A 14 1.93 1.22 -15.36
C SER A 14 3.39 1.67 -15.49
N LEU A 15 3.64 2.98 -15.43
CA LEU A 15 5.00 3.54 -15.44
C LEU A 15 5.78 3.11 -14.19
N ALA A 16 5.13 3.06 -13.02
CA ALA A 16 5.78 2.63 -11.79
C ALA A 16 6.41 1.23 -11.94
N LEU A 17 5.68 0.25 -12.48
CA LEU A 17 6.24 -1.09 -12.70
C LEU A 17 7.31 -1.08 -13.82
N GLY A 18 7.11 -0.30 -14.88
CA GLY A 18 8.09 -0.13 -15.95
C GLY A 18 9.44 0.38 -15.43
N PHE A 19 9.43 1.43 -14.60
CA PHE A 19 10.64 1.94 -13.94
C PHE A 19 11.26 0.92 -12.99
N GLY A 20 10.46 0.05 -12.37
CA GLY A 20 10.94 -1.04 -11.53
C GLY A 20 11.83 -2.04 -12.27
N PHE A 21 11.60 -2.26 -13.57
CA PHE A 21 12.43 -3.13 -14.41
C PHE A 21 13.58 -2.40 -15.11
N LEU A 22 13.39 -1.12 -15.47
CA LEU A 22 14.39 -0.31 -16.16
C LEU A 22 15.70 -0.17 -15.37
N ASP A 23 15.63 -0.22 -14.04
CA ASP A 23 16.81 -0.23 -13.16
C ASP A 23 17.81 -1.33 -13.56
N ARG A 24 17.32 -2.53 -13.91
CA ARG A 24 18.17 -3.66 -14.32
C ARG A 24 18.75 -3.49 -15.72
N TRP A 25 17.99 -2.90 -16.65
CA TRP A 25 18.47 -2.68 -18.02
C TRP A 25 19.48 -1.54 -18.09
N TRP A 26 19.40 -0.57 -17.18
CA TRP A 26 20.32 0.55 -17.10
C TRP A 26 21.49 0.33 -16.14
N ALA A 27 21.47 -0.73 -15.32
CA ALA A 27 22.54 -1.07 -14.37
C ALA A 27 23.93 -1.31 -15.03
N GLY A 28 24.01 -1.42 -16.36
CA GLY A 28 25.28 -1.49 -17.11
C GLY A 28 25.85 -0.13 -17.56
N GLY A 29 25.18 0.99 -17.25
CA GLY A 29 25.64 2.35 -17.59
C GLY A 29 26.64 2.94 -16.59
N THR A 30 27.44 3.90 -17.02
CA THR A 30 28.50 4.57 -16.23
C THR A 30 28.02 5.37 -15.02
N ALA A 31 26.69 5.51 -14.81
CA ALA A 31 26.08 6.07 -13.61
C ALA A 31 24.75 5.35 -13.29
N PRO A 32 24.62 4.66 -12.14
CA PRO A 32 23.37 4.01 -11.76
C PRO A 32 22.30 5.06 -11.41
N MET A 33 21.29 5.20 -12.27
CA MET A 33 20.12 6.04 -11.99
C MET A 33 19.20 5.34 -10.98
N PRO A 34 18.72 6.01 -9.91
CA PRO A 34 17.92 5.37 -8.85
C PRO A 34 16.44 5.18 -9.26
N LEU A 35 16.19 4.42 -10.32
CA LEU A 35 14.86 4.21 -10.91
C LEU A 35 13.90 3.47 -9.95
N GLU A 36 14.45 2.67 -9.04
CA GLU A 36 13.70 2.04 -7.94
C GLU A 36 12.89 3.06 -7.10
N ARG A 37 13.42 4.27 -6.88
CA ARG A 37 12.70 5.32 -6.14
C ARG A 37 11.47 5.79 -6.90
N LEU A 38 11.60 6.00 -8.20
CA LEU A 38 10.51 6.46 -9.05
C LEU A 38 9.40 5.41 -9.12
N HIS A 39 9.76 4.14 -9.22
CA HIS A 39 8.84 3.00 -9.08
C HIS A 39 8.02 3.10 -7.77
N ILE A 40 8.69 3.17 -6.62
CA ILE A 40 8.02 3.20 -5.31
C ILE A 40 7.12 4.43 -5.16
N PHE A 41 7.60 5.63 -5.54
CA PHE A 41 6.84 6.87 -5.34
C PHE A 41 5.65 7.00 -6.29
N LEU A 42 5.79 6.64 -7.57
CA LEU A 42 4.68 6.75 -8.51
C LEU A 42 3.51 5.86 -8.10
N PHE A 43 3.78 4.64 -7.64
CA PHE A 43 2.72 3.74 -7.19
C PHE A 43 2.18 4.16 -5.83
N ASN A 44 3.06 4.32 -4.81
CA ASN A 44 2.59 4.48 -3.44
C ASN A 44 2.11 5.89 -3.12
N LEU A 45 2.89 6.90 -3.51
CA LEU A 45 2.62 8.29 -3.14
C LEU A 45 1.74 8.98 -4.18
N CYS A 46 2.14 8.96 -5.46
CA CYS A 46 1.45 9.72 -6.51
C CYS A 46 0.10 9.10 -6.85
N ALA A 47 0.03 7.79 -7.14
CA ALA A 47 -1.23 7.12 -7.43
C ALA A 47 -1.97 6.77 -6.12
N GLY A 48 -1.33 5.99 -5.24
CA GLY A 48 -1.94 5.51 -4.00
C GLY A 48 -2.37 6.64 -3.04
N GLY A 49 -1.48 7.59 -2.76
CA GLY A 49 -1.78 8.74 -1.91
C GLY A 49 -2.88 9.62 -2.48
N THR A 50 -2.88 9.88 -3.79
CA THR A 50 -3.97 10.65 -4.43
C THR A 50 -5.30 9.89 -4.38
N ILE A 51 -5.31 8.56 -4.56
CA ILE A 51 -6.52 7.75 -4.40
C ILE A 51 -7.03 7.81 -2.95
N LEU A 52 -6.14 7.76 -1.96
CA LEU A 52 -6.50 7.90 -0.55
C LEU A 52 -7.11 9.28 -0.26
N VAL A 53 -6.50 10.35 -0.76
CA VAL A 53 -7.04 11.73 -0.63
C VAL A 53 -8.40 11.83 -1.32
N TYR A 54 -8.52 11.37 -2.56
CA TYR A 54 -9.76 11.36 -3.33
C TYR A 54 -10.89 10.62 -2.59
N HIS A 55 -10.59 9.42 -2.07
CA HIS A 55 -11.56 8.64 -1.32
C HIS A 55 -11.99 9.32 -0.01
N SER A 56 -11.04 9.98 0.68
CA SER A 56 -11.31 10.67 1.94
C SER A 56 -12.17 11.93 1.76
N GLU A 57 -12.12 12.56 0.58
CA GLU A 57 -12.94 13.73 0.26
C GLU A 57 -14.39 13.37 -0.11
N GLY A 58 -14.66 12.13 -0.52
CA GLY A 58 -16.00 11.65 -0.85
C GLY A 58 -16.69 12.40 -1.99
N ARG A 59 -15.91 12.99 -2.93
CA ARG A 59 -16.43 13.75 -4.07
C ARG A 59 -16.31 12.95 -5.37
N ASP A 60 -17.22 13.16 -6.31
CA ASP A 60 -17.20 12.46 -7.61
C ASP A 60 -15.99 12.82 -8.50
N ARG A 61 -15.45 14.02 -8.33
CA ARG A 61 -14.32 14.56 -9.08
C ARG A 61 -13.16 14.88 -8.13
N LEU A 62 -11.94 14.83 -8.66
CA LEU A 62 -10.75 15.25 -7.94
C LEU A 62 -10.90 16.74 -7.60
N THR A 63 -10.86 17.07 -6.31
CA THR A 63 -10.92 18.46 -5.88
C THR A 63 -9.61 19.17 -6.18
N TRP A 64 -9.60 20.49 -6.05
CA TRP A 64 -8.36 21.29 -6.14
C TRP A 64 -7.26 20.74 -5.21
N ARG A 65 -7.60 20.25 -4.02
CA ARG A 65 -6.61 19.72 -3.06
C ARG A 65 -6.04 18.39 -3.50
N GLY A 66 -6.89 17.50 -4.02
CA GLY A 66 -6.43 16.26 -4.63
C GLY A 66 -5.50 16.52 -5.81
N THR A 67 -5.81 17.53 -6.64
CA THR A 67 -4.94 17.95 -7.75
C THR A 67 -3.62 18.51 -7.26
N VAL A 68 -3.62 19.38 -6.25
CA VAL A 68 -2.38 19.91 -5.64
C VAL A 68 -1.55 18.77 -5.06
N PHE A 69 -2.18 17.86 -4.33
CA PHE A 69 -1.49 16.70 -3.76
C PHE A 69 -0.83 15.86 -4.87
N LEU A 70 -1.53 15.61 -5.98
CA LEU A 70 -0.98 14.85 -7.11
C LEU A 70 0.21 15.57 -7.77
N VAL A 71 0.09 16.87 -8.01
CA VAL A 71 1.17 17.67 -8.63
C VAL A 71 2.38 17.76 -7.71
N MET A 72 2.17 18.01 -6.42
CA MET A 72 3.25 18.11 -5.43
C MET A 72 3.90 16.75 -5.17
N SER A 73 3.15 15.64 -5.15
CA SER A 73 3.71 14.30 -5.02
C SER A 73 4.53 13.89 -6.24
N MET A 74 4.08 14.28 -7.45
CA MET A 74 4.88 14.11 -8.66
C MET A 74 6.17 14.92 -8.62
N ALA A 75 6.10 16.20 -8.23
CA ALA A 75 7.28 17.04 -8.06
C ALA A 75 8.24 16.45 -7.02
N TYR A 76 7.72 15.93 -5.92
CA TYR A 76 8.52 15.25 -4.89
C TYR A 76 9.21 13.99 -5.43
N ALA A 77 8.48 13.14 -6.18
CA ALA A 77 9.02 11.93 -6.77
C ALA A 77 10.16 12.22 -7.76
N LEU A 78 9.99 13.24 -8.61
CA LEU A 78 11.01 13.68 -9.56
C LEU A 78 12.21 14.32 -8.84
N ALA A 79 11.98 15.16 -7.84
CA ALA A 79 13.04 15.74 -7.02
C ALA A 79 13.86 14.65 -6.32
N ALA A 80 13.20 13.64 -5.74
CA ALA A 80 13.86 12.53 -5.06
C ALA A 80 14.61 11.59 -6.03
N PHE A 81 14.13 11.48 -7.28
CA PHE A 81 14.81 10.77 -8.35
C PHE A 81 16.11 11.48 -8.76
N PHE A 82 16.07 12.79 -8.98
CA PHE A 82 17.25 13.61 -9.26
C PHE A 82 18.12 13.92 -8.03
N SER A 83 17.79 13.35 -6.86
CA SER A 83 18.48 13.60 -5.59
C SER A 83 18.54 15.09 -5.19
N LEU A 84 17.55 15.88 -5.61
CA LEU A 84 17.37 17.28 -5.22
C LEU A 84 16.75 17.37 -3.82
N TYR A 85 17.47 16.88 -2.82
CA TYR A 85 16.97 16.71 -1.44
C TYR A 85 16.53 18.03 -0.78
N ALA A 86 17.17 19.15 -1.14
CA ALA A 86 16.77 20.48 -0.67
C ALA A 86 15.33 20.84 -1.07
N LEU A 87 14.87 20.36 -2.23
CA LEU A 87 13.50 20.54 -2.70
C LEU A 87 12.55 19.49 -2.11
N CYS A 88 13.04 18.26 -1.85
CA CYS A 88 12.23 17.19 -1.27
C CYS A 88 11.67 17.53 0.11
N VAL A 89 12.46 18.17 0.99
CA VAL A 89 12.04 18.50 2.37
C VAL A 89 10.82 19.42 2.40
N PRO A 90 10.83 20.62 1.79
CA PRO A 90 9.67 21.51 1.80
C PRO A 90 8.46 20.88 1.10
N LEU A 91 8.66 20.12 0.01
CA LEU A 91 7.58 19.40 -0.66
C LEU A 91 6.95 18.34 0.25
N ALA A 92 7.75 17.56 0.97
CA ALA A 92 7.26 16.55 1.90
C ALA A 92 6.45 17.15 3.05
N TRP A 93 6.92 18.26 3.63
CA TRP A 93 6.21 18.94 4.71
C TRP A 93 4.91 19.60 4.24
N ALA A 94 4.92 20.20 3.05
CA ALA A 94 3.70 20.75 2.47
C ALA A 94 2.66 19.65 2.14
N LEU A 95 3.10 18.51 1.59
CA LEU A 95 2.26 17.33 1.38
C LEU A 95 1.71 16.79 2.71
N SER A 96 2.56 16.70 3.74
CA SER A 96 2.14 16.28 5.09
C SER A 96 1.05 17.19 5.64
N ALA A 97 1.24 18.51 5.57
CA ALA A 97 0.27 19.50 6.04
C ALA A 97 -1.06 19.41 5.28
N LEU A 98 -1.02 19.14 3.97
CA LEU A 98 -2.22 18.94 3.16
C LEU A 98 -3.00 17.70 3.64
N VAL A 99 -2.32 16.56 3.81
CA VAL A 99 -2.93 15.31 4.27
C VAL A 99 -3.48 15.45 5.69
N GLU A 100 -2.74 16.12 6.58
CA GLU A 100 -3.17 16.35 7.96
C GLU A 100 -4.37 17.29 8.03
N THR A 101 -4.40 18.34 7.21
CA THR A 101 -5.56 19.24 7.09
C THR A 101 -6.81 18.49 6.61
N LEU A 102 -6.65 17.54 5.68
CA LEU A 102 -7.73 16.67 5.24
C LEU A 102 -8.20 15.75 6.38
N ARG A 103 -7.26 15.12 7.09
CA ARG A 103 -7.55 14.27 8.24
C ARG A 103 -8.35 15.02 9.32
N TRP A 104 -7.95 16.25 9.65
CA TRP A 104 -8.63 17.07 10.65
C TRP A 104 -10.07 17.39 10.26
N ARG A 105 -10.34 17.58 8.97
CA ARG A 105 -11.70 17.86 8.49
C ARG A 105 -12.61 16.64 8.55
N VAL A 106 -12.07 15.45 8.28
CA VAL A 106 -12.88 14.22 8.23
C VAL A 106 -13.03 13.58 9.62
N PHE A 107 -11.97 13.61 10.44
CA PHE A 107 -11.90 12.86 11.70
C PHE A 107 -11.64 13.72 12.94
N GLY A 108 -11.51 15.04 12.78
CA GLY A 108 -11.13 15.95 13.86
C GLY A 108 -9.63 15.96 14.17
N VAL A 109 -9.23 16.90 15.04
CA VAL A 109 -7.82 17.14 15.38
C VAL A 109 -7.22 15.95 16.14
N PHE A 110 -7.89 15.47 17.18
CA PHE A 110 -7.39 14.36 18.00
C PHE A 110 -8.04 13.02 17.58
N PRO A 111 -7.27 11.92 17.48
CA PRO A 111 -7.80 10.62 17.05
C PRO A 111 -8.57 9.89 18.15
N ARG A 112 -9.66 10.49 18.64
CA ARG A 112 -10.53 9.90 19.67
C ARG A 112 -11.17 8.60 19.20
N ASP A 113 -11.50 8.52 17.91
CA ASP A 113 -12.12 7.35 17.27
C ASP A 113 -11.30 6.07 17.45
N PHE A 114 -9.97 6.14 17.64
CA PHE A 114 -9.14 4.95 17.86
C PHE A 114 -9.51 4.22 19.15
N PHE A 115 -9.86 4.96 20.20
CA PHE A 115 -10.12 4.41 21.52
C PHE A 115 -11.61 4.08 21.75
N ASP A 116 -12.51 4.63 20.94
CA ASP A 116 -13.94 4.32 21.06
C ASP A 116 -14.27 2.95 20.47
N LEU A 117 -14.66 1.99 21.32
CA LEU A 117 -15.06 0.65 20.90
C LEU A 117 -16.33 0.61 20.05
N ARG A 118 -17.16 1.67 20.07
CA ARG A 118 -18.41 1.78 19.31
C ARG A 118 -18.16 2.16 17.85
N VAL A 119 -17.05 2.84 17.57
CA VAL A 119 -16.71 3.27 16.20
C VAL A 119 -16.31 2.07 15.34
N ARG A 120 -16.81 2.05 14.10
CA ARG A 120 -16.51 1.02 13.10
C ARG A 120 -15.00 0.93 12.86
N VAL A 121 -14.45 -0.28 12.91
CA VAL A 121 -13.00 -0.51 12.71
C VAL A 121 -12.52 -0.06 11.33
N ALA A 122 -13.36 -0.14 10.30
CA ALA A 122 -13.06 0.43 8.99
C ALA A 122 -12.70 1.92 9.08
N ARG A 123 -13.50 2.71 9.80
CA ARG A 123 -13.28 4.14 10.03
C ARG A 123 -11.95 4.40 10.75
N LYS A 124 -11.60 3.56 11.73
CA LYS A 124 -10.32 3.65 12.45
C LYS A 124 -9.13 3.40 11.51
N PHE A 125 -9.19 2.36 10.67
CA PHE A 125 -8.15 2.07 9.69
C PHE A 125 -8.00 3.18 8.64
N HIS A 126 -9.11 3.78 8.20
CA HIS A 126 -9.08 4.92 7.29
C HIS A 126 -8.36 6.11 7.93
N GLN A 127 -8.73 6.50 9.15
CA GLN A 127 -8.02 7.56 9.85
C GLN A 127 -6.54 7.23 10.08
N ALA A 128 -6.21 5.99 10.45
CA ALA A 128 -4.83 5.53 10.62
C ALA A 128 -4.02 5.62 9.32
N SER A 129 -4.63 5.32 8.17
CA SER A 129 -3.95 5.44 6.87
C SER A 129 -3.53 6.87 6.53
N LEU A 130 -4.41 7.86 6.75
CA LEU A 130 -4.09 9.28 6.54
C LEU A 130 -3.03 9.78 7.52
N LEU A 131 -3.16 9.39 8.79
CA LEU A 131 -2.20 9.74 9.83
C LEU A 131 -0.81 9.15 9.51
N CYS A 132 -0.78 7.88 9.08
CA CYS A 132 0.45 7.21 8.66
C CYS A 132 1.09 7.90 7.46
N LEU A 133 0.30 8.32 6.46
CA LEU A 133 0.81 9.05 5.30
C LEU A 133 1.39 10.42 5.69
N SER A 134 0.67 11.18 6.52
CA SER A 134 1.13 12.50 6.99
C SER A 134 2.41 12.40 7.82
N ILE A 135 2.42 11.54 8.84
CA ILE A 135 3.60 11.33 9.69
C ILE A 135 4.77 10.80 8.85
N GLY A 136 4.51 9.86 7.93
CA GLY A 136 5.52 9.33 7.03
C GLY A 136 6.15 10.43 6.15
N LEU A 137 5.35 11.32 5.57
CA LEU A 137 5.84 12.46 4.80
C LEU A 137 6.65 13.44 5.67
N PHE A 138 6.16 13.78 6.85
CA PHE A 138 6.87 14.67 7.77
C PHE A 138 8.23 14.10 8.18
N LEU A 139 8.25 12.85 8.65
CA LEU A 139 9.45 12.14 9.05
C LEU A 139 10.40 11.94 7.86
N SER A 140 9.91 11.74 6.63
CA SER A 140 10.78 11.67 5.45
C SER A 140 11.63 12.92 5.28
N GLY A 141 11.06 14.11 5.52
CA GLY A 141 11.78 15.38 5.49
C GLY A 141 12.85 15.44 6.59
N VAL A 142 12.52 15.00 7.80
CA VAL A 142 13.47 14.95 8.94
C VAL A 142 14.62 13.97 8.65
N VAL A 143 14.33 12.79 8.11
CA VAL A 143 15.34 11.78 7.74
C VAL A 143 16.26 12.32 6.64
N ILE A 144 15.72 13.04 5.66
CA ILE A 144 16.53 13.69 4.61
C ILE A 144 17.45 14.77 5.22
N LEU A 145 16.93 15.62 6.09
CA LEU A 145 17.73 16.64 6.79
C LEU A 145 18.85 16.02 7.61
N ASN A 146 18.53 14.97 8.35
CA ASN A 146 19.50 14.24 9.15
C ASN A 146 20.57 13.58 8.27
N ASN A 147 20.19 12.82 7.24
CA ASN A 147 21.15 12.01 6.50
C ASN A 147 21.98 12.79 5.48
N HIS A 148 21.50 13.93 4.98
CA HIS A 148 22.18 14.65 3.90
C HIS A 148 22.77 16.01 4.30
N PHE A 149 22.19 16.70 5.28
CA PHE A 149 22.60 18.07 5.61
C PHE A 149 23.27 18.18 6.97
N PHE A 150 22.65 17.64 8.02
CA PHE A 150 23.05 17.95 9.39
C PHE A 150 23.73 16.80 10.15
N HIS A 151 23.48 15.54 9.77
CA HIS A 151 24.07 14.36 10.39
C HIS A 151 23.91 14.28 11.92
N TRP A 152 22.75 14.70 12.46
CA TRP A 152 22.51 14.72 13.91
C TRP A 152 22.62 13.34 14.57
N VAL A 153 22.14 12.29 13.90
CA VAL A 153 22.12 10.91 14.40
C VAL A 153 22.57 9.97 13.30
N HIS A 154 23.56 9.12 13.59
CA HIS A 154 24.04 8.11 12.65
C HIS A 154 23.48 6.74 13.00
N TRP A 155 22.47 6.28 12.25
CA TRP A 155 21.90 4.93 12.37
C TRP A 155 22.01 4.18 11.03
N PRO A 156 22.72 3.05 10.95
CA PRO A 156 23.03 2.37 9.69
C PRO A 156 21.80 1.83 8.96
N ARG A 157 20.67 1.61 9.67
CA ARG A 157 19.40 1.11 9.09
C ARG A 157 18.42 2.22 8.71
N LEU A 158 18.64 3.46 9.15
CA LEU A 158 17.80 4.62 8.84
C LEU A 158 18.17 5.21 7.47
N GLU A 159 18.43 4.36 6.47
CA GLU A 159 18.67 4.80 5.11
C GLU A 159 17.36 5.23 4.43
N LEU A 160 17.48 6.19 3.51
CA LEU A 160 16.34 6.70 2.74
C LEU A 160 15.50 5.59 2.08
N ARG A 161 16.17 4.53 1.60
CA ARG A 161 15.50 3.40 0.90
C ARG A 161 14.53 2.65 1.83
N SER A 162 14.98 2.30 3.03
CA SER A 162 14.17 1.63 4.06
C SER A 162 12.99 2.50 4.48
N PHE A 163 13.19 3.82 4.56
CA PHE A 163 12.13 4.74 4.92
C PHE A 163 11.08 4.90 3.81
N PHE A 164 11.47 4.88 2.53
CA PHE A 164 10.55 5.03 1.40
C PHE A 164 9.62 3.82 1.19
N LEU A 165 10.05 2.62 1.62
CA LEU A 165 9.14 1.47 1.77
C LEU A 165 7.98 1.78 2.74
N GLY A 166 8.17 2.72 3.66
CA GLY A 166 7.17 3.29 4.56
C GLY A 166 5.91 3.85 3.87
N PHE A 167 6.01 4.31 2.62
CA PHE A 167 4.86 4.87 1.90
C PHE A 167 3.85 3.82 1.41
N SER A 168 4.22 2.53 1.46
CA SER A 168 3.30 1.42 1.15
C SER A 168 2.29 1.16 2.28
N PHE A 169 2.64 1.48 3.53
CA PHE A 169 1.81 1.17 4.70
C PHE A 169 0.46 1.90 4.73
N PRO A 170 0.37 3.21 4.42
CA PRO A 170 -0.92 3.89 4.29
C PRO A 170 -1.89 3.17 3.35
N LEU A 171 -1.39 2.63 2.24
CA LEU A 171 -2.21 1.92 1.26
C LEU A 171 -2.70 0.57 1.78
N SER A 172 -1.84 -0.13 2.51
CA SER A 172 -2.22 -1.37 3.18
C SER A 172 -3.30 -1.10 4.25
N LEU A 173 -3.17 -0.03 5.05
CA LEU A 173 -4.15 0.35 6.06
C LEU A 173 -5.50 0.75 5.47
N ILE A 174 -5.53 1.51 4.36
CA ILE A 174 -6.81 1.83 3.71
C ILE A 174 -7.41 0.58 3.03
N THR A 175 -6.59 -0.35 2.53
CA THR A 175 -7.07 -1.64 2.03
C THR A 175 -7.72 -2.45 3.15
N MET A 176 -7.13 -2.46 4.34
CA MET A 176 -7.75 -3.04 5.54
C MET A 176 -9.07 -2.36 5.88
N SER A 177 -9.15 -1.03 5.80
CA SER A 177 -10.40 -0.28 6.02
C SER A 177 -11.53 -0.80 5.11
N VAL A 178 -11.25 -0.92 3.81
CA VAL A 178 -12.21 -1.43 2.83
C VAL A 178 -12.69 -2.82 3.21
N MET A 179 -11.76 -3.71 3.54
CA MET A 179 -12.10 -5.08 3.90
C MET A 179 -12.97 -5.14 5.17
N PHE A 180 -12.66 -4.36 6.21
CA PHE A 180 -13.51 -4.28 7.41
C PHE A 180 -14.87 -3.65 7.14
N ARG A 181 -14.99 -2.76 6.14
CA ARG A 181 -16.28 -2.19 5.70
C ARG A 181 -17.20 -3.25 5.09
N LEU A 182 -16.64 -4.31 4.49
CA LEU A 182 -17.43 -5.41 3.90
C LEU A 182 -17.82 -6.50 4.92
N ILE A 183 -17.34 -6.40 6.16
CA ILE A 183 -17.69 -7.33 7.25
C ILE A 183 -18.93 -6.77 7.96
N ARG A 184 -20.00 -7.58 8.04
CA ARG A 184 -21.26 -7.19 8.70
C ARG A 184 -21.03 -6.62 10.12
N GLU A 185 -21.89 -5.69 10.51
CA GLU A 185 -21.75 -4.93 11.75
C GLU A 185 -22.53 -5.51 12.93
N GLN A 186 -23.61 -6.24 12.65
CA GLN A 186 -24.56 -6.72 13.65
C GLN A 186 -24.11 -8.04 14.29
N PHE A 187 -23.10 -7.99 15.16
CA PHE A 187 -22.59 -9.18 15.86
C PHE A 187 -22.41 -8.97 17.36
N PRO A 188 -22.28 -10.07 18.14
CA PRO A 188 -22.05 -10.03 19.58
C PRO A 188 -20.86 -9.15 19.96
N SER A 189 -20.87 -8.64 21.19
CA SER A 189 -19.79 -7.82 21.78
C SER A 189 -18.40 -8.44 21.59
N ALA A 190 -18.28 -9.77 21.65
CA ALA A 190 -17.04 -10.51 21.41
C ALA A 190 -16.42 -10.24 20.02
N VAL A 191 -17.22 -10.24 18.95
CA VAL A 191 -16.75 -9.96 17.59
C VAL A 191 -16.28 -8.52 17.47
N ARG A 192 -16.96 -7.58 18.14
CA ARG A 192 -16.56 -6.17 18.17
C ARG A 192 -15.20 -5.98 18.87
N VAL A 193 -14.98 -6.65 19.99
CA VAL A 193 -13.69 -6.66 20.69
C VAL A 193 -12.61 -7.23 19.78
N LEU A 194 -12.87 -8.37 19.13
CA LEU A 194 -11.90 -9.02 18.25
C LEU A 194 -11.50 -8.15 17.05
N LYS A 195 -12.45 -7.44 16.44
CA LYS A 195 -12.16 -6.45 15.38
C LYS A 195 -11.25 -5.32 15.91
N ASN A 196 -11.48 -4.84 17.15
CA ASN A 196 -10.65 -3.80 17.76
C ASN A 196 -9.25 -4.31 18.14
N VAL A 197 -9.14 -5.55 18.64
CA VAL A 197 -7.86 -6.21 18.89
C VAL A 197 -7.08 -6.32 17.59
N ALA A 198 -7.72 -6.72 16.49
CA ALA A 198 -7.09 -6.77 15.17
C ALA A 198 -6.59 -5.39 14.72
N PHE A 199 -7.38 -4.33 14.92
CA PHE A 199 -6.97 -2.95 14.63
C PHE A 199 -5.70 -2.55 15.38
N TRP A 200 -5.67 -2.73 16.70
CA TRP A 200 -4.50 -2.36 17.50
C TRP A 200 -3.29 -3.24 17.21
N THR A 201 -3.50 -4.55 17.01
CA THR A 201 -2.43 -5.50 16.69
C THR A 201 -1.74 -5.13 15.38
N VAL A 202 -2.50 -4.76 14.33
CA VAL A 202 -1.92 -4.32 13.06
C VAL A 202 -1.14 -3.01 13.22
N ASN A 203 -1.73 -1.98 13.84
CA ASN A 203 -1.07 -0.68 13.94
C ASN A 203 0.16 -0.69 14.86
N LEU A 204 0.03 -1.26 16.06
CA LEU A 204 1.16 -1.40 17.00
C LEU A 204 2.20 -2.35 16.45
N GLY A 205 1.78 -3.46 15.82
CA GLY A 205 2.70 -4.40 15.20
C GLY A 205 3.57 -3.75 14.13
N VAL A 206 3.01 -2.92 13.25
CA VAL A 206 3.80 -2.18 12.24
C VAL A 206 4.75 -1.18 12.89
N ILE A 207 4.30 -0.42 13.90
CA ILE A 207 5.14 0.56 14.60
C ILE A 207 6.32 -0.15 15.29
N LEU A 208 6.05 -1.21 16.05
CA LEU A 208 7.08 -2.01 16.73
C LEU A 208 8.01 -2.70 15.74
N PHE A 209 7.48 -3.20 14.62
CA PHE A 209 8.28 -3.79 13.56
C PHE A 209 9.30 -2.80 12.99
N PHE A 210 8.89 -1.56 12.72
CA PHE A 210 9.81 -0.50 12.29
C PHE A 210 10.87 -0.17 13.33
N VAL A 211 10.48 -0.05 14.59
CA VAL A 211 11.43 0.18 15.69
C VAL A 211 12.45 -0.95 15.75
N PHE A 212 12.03 -2.21 15.65
CA PHE A 212 12.93 -3.36 15.66
C PHE A 212 13.79 -3.49 14.41
N ILE A 213 13.36 -2.96 13.26
CA ILE A 213 14.20 -2.82 12.07
C ILE A 213 15.31 -1.79 12.30
N ILE A 214 14.96 -0.63 12.89
CA ILE A 214 15.92 0.45 13.15
C ILE A 214 17.03 -0.02 14.11
N PHE A 215 16.67 -0.80 15.14
CA PHE A 215 17.60 -1.32 16.15
C PHE A 215 18.19 -2.71 15.83
N ASP A 216 17.84 -3.29 14.69
CA ASP A 216 18.32 -4.59 14.22
C ASP A 216 18.03 -5.81 15.15
N TYR A 217 16.93 -5.77 15.89
CA TYR A 217 16.52 -6.86 16.77
C TYR A 217 15.75 -7.96 16.02
N PHE A 218 16.47 -8.81 15.26
CA PHE A 218 15.88 -9.86 14.41
C PHE A 218 14.93 -10.83 15.14
N GLY A 219 15.26 -11.25 16.36
CA GLY A 219 14.39 -12.16 17.13
C GLY A 219 13.02 -11.54 17.42
N LEU A 220 13.00 -10.25 17.79
CA LEU A 220 11.76 -9.50 18.01
C LEU A 220 11.02 -9.22 16.70
N GLN A 221 11.73 -8.99 15.59
CA GLN A 221 11.11 -8.88 14.26
C GLN A 221 10.32 -10.17 13.92
N LEU A 222 10.92 -11.35 14.14
CA LEU A 222 10.25 -12.63 13.88
C LEU A 222 9.00 -12.83 14.75
N VAL A 223 9.08 -12.48 16.04
CA VAL A 223 7.93 -12.54 16.97
C VAL A 223 6.80 -11.62 16.49
N VAL A 224 7.11 -10.35 16.17
CA VAL A 224 6.10 -9.39 15.69
C VAL A 224 5.50 -9.82 14.36
N SER A 225 6.31 -10.28 13.40
CA SER A 225 5.82 -10.80 12.11
C SER A 225 4.91 -12.01 12.30
N SER A 226 5.21 -12.89 13.25
CA SER A 226 4.37 -14.05 13.59
C SER A 226 3.02 -13.61 14.18
N VAL A 227 3.03 -12.66 15.13
CA VAL A 227 1.80 -12.08 15.71
C VAL A 227 0.96 -11.38 14.64
N LEU A 228 1.58 -10.58 13.77
CA LEU A 228 0.89 -9.94 12.64
C LEU A 228 0.28 -10.98 11.69
N THR A 229 0.97 -12.09 11.42
CA THR A 229 0.48 -13.17 10.57
C THR A 229 -0.75 -13.85 11.18
N LEU A 230 -0.70 -14.16 12.49
CA LEU A 230 -1.86 -14.67 13.22
C LEU A 230 -3.03 -13.68 13.18
N CYS A 231 -2.75 -12.38 13.30
CA CYS A 231 -3.77 -11.34 13.15
C CYS A 231 -4.38 -11.31 11.74
N VAL A 232 -3.59 -11.46 10.68
CA VAL A 232 -4.11 -11.53 9.30
C VAL A 232 -4.95 -12.79 9.11
N LEU A 233 -4.55 -13.94 9.63
CA LEU A 233 -5.34 -15.17 9.61
C LEU A 233 -6.68 -15.01 10.36
N LEU A 234 -6.65 -14.35 11.51
CA LEU A 234 -7.84 -14.01 12.28
C LEU A 234 -8.80 -13.12 11.46
N ILE A 235 -8.26 -12.06 10.85
CA ILE A 235 -9.00 -11.15 9.97
C ILE A 235 -9.62 -11.91 8.80
N PHE A 236 -8.86 -12.81 8.16
CA PHE A 236 -9.34 -13.65 7.07
C PHE A 236 -10.46 -14.58 7.54
N GLY A 237 -10.34 -15.19 8.72
CA GLY A 237 -11.39 -15.99 9.34
C GLY A 237 -12.67 -15.18 9.62
N LEU A 238 -12.53 -13.94 10.10
CA LEU A 238 -13.65 -13.03 10.28
C LEU A 238 -14.30 -12.65 8.95
N TYR A 239 -13.50 -12.33 7.94
CA TYR A 239 -13.98 -11.94 6.62
C TYR A 239 -14.75 -13.07 5.91
N THR A 240 -14.21 -14.29 5.95
CA THR A 240 -14.84 -15.47 5.32
C THR A 240 -16.16 -15.84 5.99
N ARG A 241 -16.22 -15.80 7.33
CA ARG A 241 -17.43 -16.14 8.10
C ARG A 241 -18.49 -15.05 8.10
N LEU A 242 -18.09 -13.77 8.14
CA LEU A 242 -18.99 -12.64 8.42
C LEU A 242 -19.10 -11.63 7.27
N GLY A 243 -18.43 -11.87 6.15
CA GLY A 243 -18.50 -11.02 4.96
C GLY A 243 -19.88 -11.04 4.31
N LEU A 244 -20.35 -9.89 3.82
CA LEU A 244 -21.63 -9.73 3.15
C LEU A 244 -21.79 -10.71 1.96
N PRO A 245 -22.87 -11.51 1.89
CA PRO A 245 -23.05 -12.51 0.84
C PRO A 245 -23.34 -11.92 -0.55
N GLU A 246 -23.89 -10.71 -0.62
CA GLU A 246 -24.29 -10.02 -1.87
C GLU A 246 -23.12 -9.41 -2.64
N GLN A 247 -21.96 -9.22 -2.00
CA GLN A 247 -20.77 -8.70 -2.64
C GLN A 247 -19.91 -9.84 -3.15
N GLN A 248 -19.59 -9.82 -4.44
CA GLN A 248 -18.75 -10.81 -5.09
C GLN A 248 -17.36 -10.84 -4.44
N LYS A 249 -17.12 -11.81 -3.54
CA LYS A 249 -15.98 -11.84 -2.61
C LYS A 249 -14.63 -12.17 -3.28
N ASN A 250 -14.64 -12.70 -4.50
CA ASN A 250 -13.47 -13.39 -5.05
C ASN A 250 -12.23 -12.50 -5.24
N PHE A 251 -12.41 -11.25 -5.69
CA PHE A 251 -11.27 -10.36 -5.94
C PHE A 251 -10.63 -9.88 -4.62
N LEU A 252 -11.44 -9.48 -3.63
CA LEU A 252 -10.91 -9.07 -2.32
C LEU A 252 -10.36 -10.26 -1.53
N THR A 253 -10.99 -11.44 -1.65
CA THR A 253 -10.46 -12.70 -1.11
C THR A 253 -9.08 -13.00 -1.70
N SER A 254 -8.91 -12.84 -3.03
CA SER A 254 -7.61 -12.93 -3.68
C SER A 254 -6.61 -11.91 -3.13
N GLY A 255 -7.05 -10.68 -2.86
CA GLY A 255 -6.25 -9.67 -2.16
C GLY A 255 -5.71 -10.17 -0.82
N ILE A 256 -6.57 -10.71 0.06
CA ILE A 256 -6.13 -11.24 1.37
C ILE A 256 -5.19 -12.45 1.18
N CYS A 257 -5.40 -13.29 0.18
CA CYS A 257 -4.47 -14.37 -0.15
C CYS A 257 -3.09 -13.83 -0.55
N PHE A 258 -3.01 -12.71 -1.29
CA PHE A 258 -1.72 -12.04 -1.52
C PHE A 258 -1.08 -11.57 -0.21
N LEU A 259 -1.86 -10.99 0.71
CA LEU A 259 -1.35 -10.58 2.02
C LEU A 259 -0.86 -11.74 2.89
N LEU A 260 -1.54 -12.89 2.86
CA LEU A 260 -1.06 -14.10 3.52
C LEU A 260 0.24 -14.61 2.89
N PHE A 261 0.33 -14.55 1.56
CA PHE A 261 1.55 -14.90 0.84
C PHE A 261 2.73 -13.97 1.17
N THR A 262 2.48 -12.66 1.31
CA THR A 262 3.52 -11.73 1.78
C THR A 262 3.94 -12.02 3.21
N ALA A 263 3.01 -12.39 4.09
CA ALA A 263 3.33 -12.76 5.47
C ALA A 263 4.26 -13.99 5.51
N VAL A 264 3.95 -15.04 4.74
CA VAL A 264 4.78 -16.24 4.63
C VAL A 264 6.17 -15.92 4.08
N THR A 265 6.25 -15.18 2.97
CA THR A 265 7.55 -14.80 2.37
C THR A 265 8.38 -13.89 3.28
N GLY A 266 7.73 -13.00 4.05
CA GLY A 266 8.40 -12.12 5.01
C GLY A 266 8.96 -12.88 6.21
N ILE A 267 8.18 -13.80 6.79
CA ILE A 267 8.67 -14.68 7.88
C ILE A 267 9.81 -15.56 7.38
N ALA A 268 9.67 -16.16 6.19
CA ALA A 268 10.71 -16.99 5.60
C ALA A 268 12.03 -16.22 5.42
N TYR A 269 11.96 -14.96 4.96
CA TYR A 269 13.11 -14.09 4.83
C TYR A 269 13.81 -13.84 6.18
N ILE A 270 13.06 -13.44 7.21
CA ILE A 270 13.61 -13.16 8.54
C ILE A 270 14.20 -14.44 9.16
N ALA A 271 13.52 -15.57 9.02
CA ALA A 271 13.97 -16.85 9.56
C ALA A 271 15.25 -17.35 8.88
N LEU A 272 15.36 -17.24 7.55
CA LEU A 272 16.57 -17.60 6.80
C LEU A 272 17.76 -16.72 7.20
N HIS A 273 17.51 -15.42 7.38
CA HIS A 273 18.52 -14.48 7.84
C HIS A 273 18.99 -14.81 9.27
N TYR A 274 18.06 -15.07 10.17
CA TYR A 274 18.36 -15.46 11.55
C TYR A 274 19.12 -16.79 11.65
N ALA A 275 18.82 -17.75 10.78
CA ALA A 275 19.48 -19.05 10.74
C ALA A 275 20.91 -19.02 10.14
N GLY A 276 21.41 -17.85 9.74
CA GLY A 276 22.73 -17.70 9.11
C GLY A 276 22.84 -18.35 7.72
N ARG A 277 21.72 -18.76 7.12
CA ARG A 277 21.66 -19.38 5.78
C ARG A 277 21.33 -18.38 4.69
N TYR A 278 21.63 -17.10 4.94
CA TYR A 278 21.38 -16.04 3.98
C TYR A 278 22.41 -16.10 2.86
N ASP A 279 22.00 -16.61 1.72
CA ASP A 279 22.71 -16.44 0.47
C ASP A 279 22.14 -15.20 -0.26
N PRO A 280 22.97 -14.21 -0.64
CA PRO A 280 22.52 -12.97 -1.27
C PRO A 280 21.63 -13.17 -2.50
N GLU A 281 21.79 -14.26 -3.25
CA GLU A 281 20.98 -14.53 -4.44
C GLU A 281 19.58 -15.05 -4.11
N THR A 282 19.47 -16.06 -3.25
CA THR A 282 18.15 -16.60 -2.82
C THR A 282 17.38 -15.62 -1.93
N GLY A 283 18.07 -14.85 -1.09
CA GLY A 283 17.47 -13.83 -0.24
C GLY A 283 16.90 -12.64 -1.03
N ALA A 284 17.58 -12.22 -2.10
CA ALA A 284 17.12 -11.12 -2.95
C ALA A 284 15.85 -11.47 -3.73
N PHE A 285 15.73 -12.70 -4.23
CA PHE A 285 14.51 -13.15 -4.92
C PHE A 285 13.30 -13.16 -3.99
N LEU A 286 13.45 -13.74 -2.79
CA LEU A 286 12.37 -13.82 -1.80
C LEU A 286 11.89 -12.44 -1.36
N LEU A 287 12.80 -11.50 -1.11
CA LEU A 287 12.48 -10.12 -0.73
C LEU A 287 11.76 -9.37 -1.86
N ARG A 288 12.20 -9.57 -3.12
CA ARG A 288 11.54 -8.99 -4.30
C ARG A 288 10.14 -9.55 -4.50
N LEU A 289 9.98 -10.87 -4.38
CA LEU A 289 8.68 -11.53 -4.44
C LEU A 289 7.74 -10.98 -3.37
N HIS A 290 8.21 -10.86 -2.12
CA HIS A 290 7.47 -10.24 -1.02
C HIS A 290 7.02 -8.81 -1.38
N ALA A 291 7.96 -7.96 -1.83
CA ALA A 291 7.68 -6.57 -2.16
C ALA A 291 6.66 -6.43 -3.31
N LEU A 292 6.82 -7.20 -4.40
CA LEU A 292 5.91 -7.17 -5.55
C LEU A 292 4.52 -7.65 -5.19
N VAL A 293 4.41 -8.75 -4.43
CA VAL A 293 3.12 -9.30 -4.00
C VAL A 293 2.42 -8.35 -3.01
N SER A 294 3.17 -7.65 -2.15
CA SER A 294 2.59 -6.63 -1.27
C SER A 294 2.09 -5.41 -2.04
N LEU A 295 2.90 -4.92 -2.98
CA LEU A 295 2.64 -3.66 -3.68
C LEU A 295 1.59 -3.83 -4.77
N TYR A 296 1.81 -4.78 -5.67
CA TYR A 296 0.97 -5.00 -6.84
C TYR A 296 -0.10 -6.06 -6.63
N GLY A 297 0.00 -6.90 -5.61
CA GLY A 297 -1.04 -7.85 -5.22
C GLY A 297 -2.02 -7.20 -4.23
N TRP A 298 -1.58 -7.07 -2.98
CA TRP A 298 -2.43 -6.57 -1.88
C TRP A 298 -2.87 -5.11 -2.05
N ASN A 299 -1.93 -4.16 -2.12
CA ASN A 299 -2.29 -2.73 -2.17
C ASN A 299 -3.10 -2.39 -3.44
N LEU A 300 -2.73 -2.95 -4.61
CA LEU A 300 -3.51 -2.75 -5.83
C LEU A 300 -4.94 -3.26 -5.69
N SER A 301 -5.13 -4.42 -5.05
CA SER A 301 -6.47 -4.98 -4.82
C SER A 301 -7.34 -4.01 -4.02
N GLY A 302 -6.80 -3.43 -2.94
CA GLY A 302 -7.53 -2.44 -2.15
C GLY A 302 -7.80 -1.14 -2.88
N LEU A 303 -6.79 -0.57 -3.54
CA LEU A 303 -6.93 0.65 -4.34
C LEU A 303 -7.98 0.48 -5.45
N THR A 304 -8.01 -0.69 -6.08
CA THR A 304 -9.02 -1.04 -7.09
C THR A 304 -10.43 -0.97 -6.50
N VAL A 305 -10.64 -1.58 -5.32
CA VAL A 305 -11.95 -1.54 -4.66
C VAL A 305 -12.33 -0.13 -4.24
N LEU A 306 -11.37 0.70 -3.78
CA LEU A 306 -11.60 2.11 -3.46
C LEU A 306 -12.01 2.93 -4.68
N CYS A 307 -11.26 2.85 -5.78
CA CYS A 307 -11.53 3.61 -7.00
C CYS A 307 -12.87 3.28 -7.64
N ARG A 308 -13.32 2.04 -7.46
CA ARG A 308 -14.51 1.49 -8.10
C ARG A 308 -15.61 1.15 -7.10
N TYR A 309 -15.56 1.72 -5.89
CA TYR A 309 -16.50 1.42 -4.81
C TYR A 309 -17.97 1.54 -5.26
N HIS A 310 -18.30 2.61 -6.00
CA HIS A 310 -19.66 2.85 -6.52
C HIS A 310 -20.01 2.06 -7.80
N ASP A 311 -19.03 1.41 -8.43
CA ASP A 311 -19.22 0.60 -9.63
C ASP A 311 -19.44 -0.89 -9.30
N PHE A 312 -19.58 -1.25 -8.01
CA PHE A 312 -19.82 -2.62 -7.55
C PHE A 312 -21.29 -3.06 -7.68
N PRO A 313 -21.54 -4.31 -8.12
CA PRO A 313 -20.56 -5.36 -8.42
C PRO A 313 -19.90 -5.17 -9.79
N ILE A 314 -18.58 -5.08 -9.82
CA ILE A 314 -17.83 -4.89 -11.08
C ILE A 314 -17.64 -6.25 -11.73
N ARG A 315 -17.64 -6.35 -13.07
CA ARG A 315 -17.23 -7.59 -13.80
C ARG A 315 -15.75 -8.02 -13.58
N LEU A 316 -15.07 -7.56 -12.53
CA LEU A 316 -13.70 -7.97 -12.14
C LEU A 316 -13.62 -9.40 -11.58
N HIS A 317 -14.75 -10.09 -11.41
CA HIS A 317 -14.78 -11.44 -10.86
C HIS A 317 -14.48 -12.56 -11.86
N SER A 318 -14.02 -12.22 -13.06
CA SER A 318 -13.53 -13.24 -13.98
C SER A 318 -12.36 -13.98 -13.32
N ARG A 319 -12.51 -15.29 -13.13
CA ARG A 319 -11.40 -16.17 -12.69
C ARG A 319 -10.15 -15.95 -13.53
N ARG A 320 -10.32 -15.55 -14.80
CA ARG A 320 -9.22 -15.19 -15.72
C ARG A 320 -8.48 -13.93 -15.29
N LEU A 321 -9.17 -12.90 -14.82
CA LEU A 321 -8.52 -11.67 -14.34
C LEU A 321 -7.74 -11.94 -13.05
N ILE A 322 -8.34 -12.66 -12.09
CA ILE A 322 -7.67 -13.03 -10.83
C ILE A 322 -6.43 -13.90 -11.13
N ALA A 323 -6.58 -14.95 -11.95
CA ALA A 323 -5.46 -15.80 -12.35
C ALA A 323 -4.37 -15.01 -13.10
N GLY A 324 -4.77 -14.12 -14.01
CA GLY A 324 -3.84 -13.23 -14.72
C GLY A 324 -3.10 -12.28 -13.78
N HIS A 325 -3.78 -11.76 -12.74
CA HIS A 325 -3.17 -10.90 -11.72
C HIS A 325 -2.14 -11.66 -10.88
N TRP A 326 -2.46 -12.88 -10.41
CA TRP A 326 -1.50 -13.76 -9.73
C TRP A 326 -0.32 -14.13 -10.61
N LEU A 327 -0.57 -14.56 -11.84
CA LEU A 327 0.48 -14.94 -12.77
C LEU A 327 1.41 -13.76 -13.05
N THR A 328 0.85 -12.56 -13.22
CA THR A 328 1.65 -11.36 -13.47
C THR A 328 2.49 -11.00 -12.25
N VAL A 329 1.89 -10.93 -11.06
CA VAL A 329 2.54 -10.37 -9.87
C VAL A 329 3.42 -11.38 -9.12
N ALA A 330 2.98 -12.63 -8.98
CA ALA A 330 3.69 -13.65 -8.21
C ALA A 330 4.66 -14.48 -9.04
N VAL A 331 4.54 -14.46 -10.38
CA VAL A 331 5.39 -15.27 -11.27
C VAL A 331 6.14 -14.38 -12.26
N ALA A 332 5.45 -13.73 -13.19
CA ALA A 332 6.09 -13.00 -14.28
C ALA A 332 6.96 -11.84 -13.79
N ALA A 333 6.48 -11.04 -12.84
CA ALA A 333 7.23 -9.89 -12.33
C ALA A 333 8.50 -10.29 -11.56
N PRO A 334 8.48 -11.23 -10.59
CA PRO A 334 9.69 -11.76 -9.97
C PRO A 334 10.64 -12.38 -11.00
N LEU A 335 10.12 -13.12 -11.98
CA LEU A 335 10.94 -13.65 -13.07
C LEU A 335 11.53 -12.54 -13.95
N GLY A 336 10.85 -11.42 -14.15
CA GLY A 336 11.37 -10.26 -14.88
C GLY A 336 12.64 -9.66 -14.26
N TYR A 337 12.85 -9.87 -12.96
CA TYR A 337 14.10 -9.50 -12.28
C TYR A 337 15.24 -10.49 -12.47
N THR A 338 14.96 -11.71 -12.94
CA THR A 338 15.96 -12.77 -13.17
C THR A 338 16.24 -12.95 -14.65
N VAL A 339 15.18 -13.06 -15.46
CA VAL A 339 15.18 -13.27 -16.91
C VAL A 339 14.74 -11.97 -17.61
N PRO A 340 15.61 -11.29 -18.37
CA PRO A 340 15.30 -10.00 -19.00
C PRO A 340 14.06 -10.03 -19.91
N MET A 341 13.80 -11.15 -20.59
CA MET A 341 12.62 -11.32 -21.45
C MET A 341 11.31 -11.43 -20.68
N ALA A 342 11.34 -11.81 -19.39
CA ALA A 342 10.14 -11.87 -18.57
C ALA A 342 9.67 -10.48 -18.11
N ALA A 343 10.55 -9.46 -18.09
CA ALA A 343 10.21 -8.10 -17.71
C ALA A 343 9.15 -7.43 -18.64
N PRO A 344 9.31 -7.41 -19.98
CA PRO A 344 8.28 -6.84 -20.86
C PRO A 344 6.98 -7.65 -20.80
N VAL A 345 7.06 -8.98 -20.65
CA VAL A 345 5.88 -9.84 -20.48
C VAL A 345 5.13 -9.48 -19.20
N ALA A 346 5.84 -9.31 -18.08
CA ALA A 346 5.25 -8.90 -16.81
C ALA A 346 4.62 -7.51 -16.90
N TRP A 347 5.30 -6.56 -17.55
CA TRP A 347 4.78 -5.21 -17.73
C TRP A 347 3.53 -5.19 -18.60
N ILE A 348 3.52 -5.89 -19.74
CA ILE A 348 2.34 -6.00 -20.62
C ILE A 348 1.18 -6.68 -19.89
N GLY A 349 1.45 -7.77 -19.17
CA GLY A 349 0.45 -8.46 -18.34
C GLY A 349 -0.16 -7.54 -17.29
N PHE A 350 0.68 -6.73 -16.64
CA PHE A 350 0.24 -5.75 -15.64
C PHE A 350 -0.60 -4.63 -16.25
N VAL A 351 -0.19 -4.08 -17.38
CA VAL A 351 -0.96 -3.08 -18.14
C VAL A 351 -2.32 -3.65 -18.53
N ALA A 352 -2.39 -4.90 -18.99
CA ALA A 352 -3.65 -5.58 -19.31
C ALA A 352 -4.56 -5.74 -18.08
N VAL A 353 -4.00 -6.14 -16.93
CA VAL A 353 -4.72 -6.24 -15.66
C VAL A 353 -5.25 -4.87 -15.22
N LEU A 354 -4.42 -3.83 -15.24
CA LEU A 354 -4.83 -2.46 -14.90
C LEU A 354 -5.90 -1.93 -15.84
N TYR A 355 -5.79 -2.21 -17.14
CA TYR A 355 -6.78 -1.79 -18.13
C TYR A 355 -8.15 -2.44 -17.82
N ALA A 356 -8.16 -3.75 -17.56
CA ALA A 356 -9.37 -4.46 -17.16
C ALA A 356 -9.95 -3.90 -15.84
N ILE A 357 -9.10 -3.51 -14.89
CA ILE A 357 -9.48 -2.90 -13.62
C ILE A 357 -10.19 -1.56 -13.82
N PHE A 358 -9.55 -0.62 -14.53
CA PHE A 358 -10.04 0.76 -14.63
C PHE A 358 -11.13 0.98 -15.69
N PHE A 359 -11.15 0.17 -16.75
CA PHE A 359 -11.99 0.40 -17.93
C PHE A 359 -13.07 -0.67 -18.16
N SER A 360 -13.20 -1.68 -17.30
CA SER A 360 -14.33 -2.60 -17.35
C SER A 360 -15.67 -1.89 -17.09
N GLU A 361 -16.75 -2.41 -17.67
CA GLU A 361 -18.10 -1.93 -17.41
C GLU A 361 -18.57 -2.31 -15.99
N PRO A 362 -19.30 -1.43 -15.29
CA PRO A 362 -20.01 -1.80 -14.06
C PRO A 362 -20.94 -3.00 -14.32
N GLY A 363 -21.02 -3.94 -13.40
CA GLY A 363 -22.07 -4.96 -13.46
C GLY A 363 -23.43 -4.34 -13.16
N ALA A 364 -24.51 -5.00 -13.59
CA ALA A 364 -25.86 -4.57 -13.25
C ALA A 364 -26.09 -4.74 -11.74
N GLY A 365 -26.30 -3.62 -11.05
CA GLY A 365 -26.57 -3.55 -9.61
C GLY A 365 -25.97 -2.29 -9.01
N ARG A 366 -26.77 -1.22 -8.87
CA ARG A 366 -26.34 -0.05 -8.10
C ARG A 366 -26.46 -0.37 -6.62
N TYR A 367 -25.37 -0.23 -5.88
CA TYR A 367 -25.46 -0.03 -4.43
C TYR A 367 -25.86 1.43 -4.18
N ASP A 368 -27.05 1.64 -3.63
CA ASP A 368 -27.37 2.91 -2.98
C ASP A 368 -26.56 2.98 -1.68
N ASP A 369 -25.84 4.08 -1.49
CA ASP A 369 -25.03 4.33 -0.29
C ASP A 369 -25.93 4.40 0.95
N PRO A 370 -25.65 3.68 2.06
CA PRO A 370 -26.20 4.05 3.36
C PRO A 370 -25.36 5.21 3.92
N VAL A 371 -25.37 6.36 3.23
CA VAL A 371 -24.93 7.64 3.77
C VAL A 371 -26.19 8.45 4.06
N ALA A 372 -27.01 7.93 4.97
CA ALA A 372 -28.13 8.63 5.60
C ALA A 372 -28.58 7.84 6.84
N ALA A 373 -27.73 7.79 7.88
CA ALA A 373 -28.11 7.63 9.30
C ALA A 373 -26.87 7.79 10.19
#